data_AF-A0A3D3BL95-F1
#
_entry.id   AF-A0A3D3BL95-F1
#
_cell.length_a   1.000
_cell.length_b   1.000
_cell.length_c   1.000
_cell.angle_alpha   90.00
_cell.angle_beta   90.00
_cell.angle_gamma   90.00
#
_symmetry.space_group_name_H-M   'P 1'
#
loop_
_entity.id
_entity.type
_entity.pdbx_description
1 polymer ?
#
loop_
_entity_poly.entity_id
_entity_poly.type
_entity_poly.pdbx_seq_one_letter_code
_entity_poly.pdbx_strand_id
1 'polypeptide(L)'
;NYAGQREVAAEFDPYPELIYIYDNEMSDSGRQPGMDYLVMLRDAIFGPEGAFPDIIWDGVVDPNKPEGREVICVDNGDAKLLSIDASNEFANPTMDMAPYECQIEKLAPIELSMG
;
A
#
# COMPACT_ATOMS: atom_id res chain seq x y z
N ASN A 1 -8.83 -5.17 -16.17
CA ASN A 1 -7.51 -4.53 -16.15
C ASN A 1 -7.46 -3.56 -17.33
N TYR A 2 -7.36 -2.26 -17.05
CA TYR A 2 -7.31 -1.20 -18.07
C TYR A 2 -5.88 -0.73 -18.37
N ALA A 3 -4.87 -1.28 -17.67
CA ALA A 3 -3.47 -0.99 -17.93
C ALA A 3 -3.12 -1.40 -19.38
N GLY A 4 -2.50 -0.49 -20.13
CA GLY A 4 -2.10 -0.71 -21.52
C GLY A 4 -3.20 -0.51 -22.58
N GLN A 5 -4.43 -0.14 -22.20
CA GLN A 5 -5.52 0.11 -23.16
C GLN A 5 -5.58 1.55 -23.70
N ARG A 6 -4.64 2.41 -23.30
CA ARG A 6 -4.58 3.82 -23.69
C ARG A 6 -3.15 4.25 -23.93
N GLU A 7 -2.95 5.19 -24.86
CA GLU A 7 -1.70 5.93 -24.95
C GLU A 7 -1.51 6.70 -23.65
N VAL A 8 -0.39 6.44 -22.99
CA VAL A 8 -0.01 7.09 -21.75
C VAL A 8 0.64 8.41 -22.13
N ALA A 9 0.19 9.52 -21.52
CA ALA A 9 0.82 10.82 -21.72
C ALA A 9 2.30 10.74 -21.29
N ALA A 10 3.18 11.47 -21.99
CA ALA A 10 4.62 11.39 -21.73
C ALA A 10 4.97 11.83 -20.29
N GLU A 11 4.12 12.66 -19.69
CA GLU A 11 4.27 13.22 -18.35
C GLU A 11 3.48 12.44 -17.28
N PHE A 12 2.83 11.33 -17.64
CA PHE A 12 2.09 10.52 -16.66
C PHE A 12 3.06 9.77 -15.76
N ASP A 13 2.93 10.01 -14.46
CA ASP A 13 3.64 9.27 -13.42
C ASP A 13 2.75 8.12 -12.89
N PRO A 14 3.13 6.85 -13.12
CA PRO A 14 2.37 5.71 -12.62
C PRO A 14 2.71 5.33 -11.17
N TYR A 15 3.70 5.98 -10.55
CA TYR A 15 4.20 5.61 -9.23
C TYR A 15 3.55 6.48 -8.15
N PRO A 16 2.62 5.93 -7.35
CA PRO A 16 2.11 6.66 -6.20
C PRO A 16 3.22 6.86 -5.15
N GLU A 17 3.25 8.05 -4.56
CA GLU A 17 4.24 8.45 -3.55
C GLU A 17 3.60 9.35 -2.50
N LEU A 18 4.30 9.59 -1.39
CA LEU A 18 3.80 10.36 -0.24
C LEU A 18 2.44 9.87 0.29
N ILE A 19 2.18 8.56 0.22
CA ILE A 19 1.02 7.97 0.86
C ILE A 19 1.28 7.94 2.36
N TYR A 20 0.39 8.54 3.14
CA TYR A 20 0.48 8.47 4.60
C TYR A 20 -0.78 7.85 5.18
N ILE A 21 -0.64 6.67 5.78
CA ILE A 21 -1.73 5.95 6.45
C ILE A 21 -1.61 6.19 7.95
N TYR A 22 -2.54 6.98 8.50
CA TYR A 22 -2.58 7.35 9.91
C TYR A 22 -4.00 7.66 10.34
N ASP A 23 -4.28 7.49 11.64
CA ASP A 23 -5.56 7.82 12.28
C ASP A 23 -6.80 7.16 11.62
N ASN A 24 -6.63 5.97 11.06
CA ASN A 24 -7.71 5.12 10.54
C ASN A 24 -8.12 4.10 11.59
N GLU A 25 -9.40 3.77 11.64
CA GLU A 25 -9.90 2.56 12.29
C GLU A 25 -9.94 1.41 11.26
N MET A 26 -9.20 0.35 11.54
CA MET A 26 -9.11 -0.84 10.68
C MET A 26 -9.61 -2.05 11.47
N SER A 27 -10.50 -2.86 10.88
CA SER A 27 -10.99 -4.08 11.51
C SER A 27 -11.58 -5.06 10.50
N ASP A 28 -11.59 -6.34 10.88
CA ASP A 28 -12.35 -7.44 10.27
C ASP A 28 -12.28 -7.56 8.73
N SER A 29 -11.13 -7.24 8.13
CA SER A 29 -10.89 -7.27 6.68
C SER A 29 -9.94 -8.42 6.26
N GLY A 30 -9.48 -8.44 5.00
CA GLY A 30 -8.42 -9.35 4.52
C GLY A 30 -8.83 -10.80 4.19
N ARG A 31 -10.02 -11.25 4.60
CA ARG A 31 -10.50 -12.63 4.38
C ARG A 31 -11.07 -12.93 3.00
N GLN A 32 -11.48 -11.94 2.20
CA GLN A 32 -12.07 -12.18 0.87
C GLN A 32 -11.52 -11.18 -0.15
N PRO A 33 -10.28 -11.36 -0.63
CA PRO A 33 -9.72 -10.49 -1.67
C PRO A 33 -10.56 -10.53 -2.94
N GLY A 34 -10.76 -9.37 -3.59
CA GLY A 34 -11.63 -9.24 -4.76
C GLY A 34 -11.08 -9.82 -6.08
N MET A 35 -9.88 -10.38 -6.08
CA MET A 35 -9.20 -10.91 -7.27
C MET A 35 -8.67 -12.32 -6.98
N ASP A 36 -8.86 -13.25 -7.92
CA ASP A 36 -8.49 -14.67 -7.74
C ASP A 36 -7.01 -14.88 -7.36
N TYR A 37 -6.09 -14.11 -7.98
CA TYR A 37 -4.66 -14.21 -7.66
C TYR A 37 -4.35 -13.76 -6.22
N LEU A 38 -5.11 -12.80 -5.69
CA LEU A 38 -4.96 -12.36 -4.30
C LEU A 38 -5.53 -13.40 -3.32
N VAL A 39 -6.60 -14.12 -3.70
CA VAL A 39 -7.10 -15.28 -2.94
C VAL A 39 -6.01 -16.35 -2.86
N MET A 40 -5.41 -16.72 -4.01
CA MET A 40 -4.32 -17.69 -4.07
C MET A 40 -3.11 -17.26 -3.23
N LEU A 41 -2.74 -15.98 -3.29
CA LEU A 41 -1.62 -15.43 -2.53
C LEU A 41 -1.89 -15.47 -1.02
N ARG A 42 -3.09 -15.05 -0.58
CA ARG A 42 -3.51 -15.16 0.82
C ARG A 42 -3.41 -16.61 1.30
N ASP A 43 -3.92 -17.54 0.51
CA ASP A 43 -3.90 -18.97 0.85
C ASP A 43 -2.48 -19.53 0.94
N ALA A 44 -1.58 -19.09 0.07
CA ALA A 44 -0.19 -19.50 0.08
C ALA A 44 0.58 -18.99 1.32
N ILE A 45 0.31 -17.76 1.77
CA ILE A 45 1.05 -17.13 2.88
C ILE A 45 0.41 -17.42 4.24
N PHE A 46 -0.92 -17.36 4.34
CA PHE A 46 -1.67 -17.40 5.59
C PHE A 46 -2.61 -18.61 5.71
N GLY A 47 -2.76 -19.41 4.65
CA GLY A 47 -3.68 -20.55 4.59
C GLY A 47 -5.10 -20.19 4.17
N PRO A 48 -5.94 -21.20 3.84
CA PRO A 48 -7.31 -20.98 3.32
C PRO A 48 -8.25 -20.19 4.24
N GLU A 49 -8.05 -20.31 5.55
CA GLU A 49 -8.81 -19.59 6.59
C GLU A 49 -8.07 -18.32 7.07
N GLY A 50 -6.93 -18.01 6.46
CA GLY A 50 -6.11 -16.86 6.78
C GLY A 50 -6.75 -15.54 6.33
N ALA A 51 -6.12 -14.44 6.73
CA ALA A 51 -6.47 -13.10 6.32
C ALA A 51 -5.20 -12.33 6.00
N PHE A 52 -5.26 -11.44 5.02
CA PHE A 52 -4.26 -10.39 4.90
C PHE A 52 -4.26 -9.48 6.14
N PRO A 53 -3.13 -8.81 6.44
CA PRO A 53 -3.11 -7.77 7.46
C PRO A 53 -3.91 -6.54 7.00
N ASP A 54 -3.87 -5.48 7.80
CA ASP A 54 -4.68 -4.27 7.59
C ASP A 54 -4.42 -3.60 6.23
N ILE A 55 -3.17 -3.66 5.76
CA ILE A 55 -2.72 -3.02 4.53
C ILE A 55 -2.02 -4.04 3.63
N ILE A 56 -2.34 -4.03 2.34
CA ILE A 56 -1.57 -4.72 1.31
C ILE A 56 -0.97 -3.67 0.36
N TRP A 57 0.29 -3.86 -0.02
CA TRP A 57 1.03 -3.00 -0.92
C TRP A 57 1.61 -3.81 -2.07
N ASP A 58 1.51 -3.32 -3.30
CA ASP A 58 2.03 -4.04 -4.46
C ASP A 58 3.57 -4.17 -4.44
N GLY A 59 4.25 -3.30 -3.70
CA GLY A 59 5.71 -3.29 -3.58
C GLY A 59 6.40 -2.50 -4.71
N VAL A 60 5.65 -1.83 -5.58
CA VAL A 60 6.20 -1.12 -6.74
C VAL A 60 6.60 0.30 -6.34
N VAL A 61 7.85 0.66 -6.65
CA VAL A 61 8.42 1.98 -6.38
C VAL A 61 9.08 2.52 -7.65
N ASP A 62 9.10 3.83 -7.84
CA ASP A 62 9.86 4.43 -8.95
C ASP A 62 11.35 4.14 -8.75
N PRO A 63 12.03 3.45 -9.70
CA PRO A 63 13.47 3.23 -9.63
C PRO A 63 14.29 4.52 -9.67
N ASN A 64 13.70 5.63 -10.14
CA ASN A 64 14.32 6.96 -10.19
C ASN A 64 13.84 7.88 -9.05
N LYS A 65 13.09 7.35 -8.08
CA LYS A 65 12.59 8.12 -6.95
C LYS A 65 13.73 8.89 -6.28
N PRO A 66 13.56 10.20 -6.01
CA PRO A 66 14.54 10.98 -5.25
C PRO A 66 14.90 10.32 -3.90
N GLU A 67 16.15 10.48 -3.50
CA GLU A 67 16.61 10.06 -2.17
C GLU A 67 15.83 10.81 -1.08
N GLY A 68 15.49 10.11 0.01
CA GLY A 68 14.72 10.67 1.13
C GLY A 68 13.24 10.95 0.83
N ARG A 69 12.75 10.66 -0.39
CA ARG A 69 11.33 10.76 -0.69
C ARG A 69 10.57 9.54 -0.22
N GLU A 70 9.59 9.73 0.65
CA GLU A 70 8.78 8.62 1.14
C GLU A 70 7.75 8.17 0.10
N VAL A 71 7.57 6.85 -0.02
CA VAL A 71 6.56 6.25 -0.91
C VAL A 71 5.27 6.06 -0.13
N ILE A 72 5.36 5.27 0.94
CA ILE A 72 4.25 4.94 1.82
C ILE A 72 4.76 4.85 3.26
N CYS A 73 4.14 5.62 4.14
CA CYS A 73 4.38 5.60 5.58
C CYS A 73 3.15 5.09 6.32
N VAL A 74 3.35 4.28 7.35
CA VAL A 74 2.28 3.75 8.20
C VAL A 74 2.51 4.19 9.65
N ASP A 75 1.65 5.07 10.14
CA ASP A 75 1.61 5.57 11.51
C ASP A 75 0.18 5.40 12.05
N ASN A 76 -0.27 4.14 12.07
CA ASN A 76 -1.65 3.75 12.34
C ASN A 76 -1.74 2.74 13.49
N GLY A 77 -0.96 2.97 14.54
CA GLY A 77 -0.89 2.09 15.72
C GLY A 77 -0.28 0.73 15.40
N ASP A 78 -0.98 -0.34 15.77
CA ASP A 78 -0.50 -1.72 15.57
C ASP A 78 -0.67 -2.26 14.14
N ALA A 79 -1.21 -1.43 13.23
CA ALA A 79 -1.49 -1.82 11.85
C ALA A 79 -0.26 -2.43 11.16
N LYS A 80 -0.49 -3.48 10.38
CA LYS A 80 0.56 -4.17 9.61
C LYS A 80 0.33 -4.04 8.11
N LEU A 81 1.45 -3.99 7.38
CA LEU A 81 1.49 -3.93 5.93
C LEU A 81 2.14 -5.21 5.39
N LEU A 82 1.51 -5.82 4.39
CA LEU A 82 2.10 -6.87 3.56
C LEU A 82 2.48 -6.29 2.20
N SER A 83 3.78 -6.22 1.93
CA SER A 83 4.27 -5.99 0.57
C SER A 83 4.24 -7.30 -0.19
N ILE A 84 3.59 -7.34 -1.35
CA ILE A 84 3.37 -8.58 -2.10
C ILE A 84 4.37 -8.81 -3.23
N ASP A 85 5.33 -7.91 -3.46
CA ASP A 85 6.36 -8.06 -4.52
C ASP A 85 5.74 -8.34 -5.91
N ALA A 86 4.72 -7.56 -6.29
CA ALA A 86 3.88 -7.82 -7.46
C ALA A 86 4.68 -7.79 -8.79
N SER A 87 5.68 -6.91 -8.90
CA SER A 87 6.53 -6.80 -10.09
C SER A 87 7.49 -7.98 -10.28
N ASN A 88 7.65 -8.82 -9.26
CA ASN A 88 8.53 -9.99 -9.27
C ASN A 88 7.74 -11.27 -8.99
N GLU A 89 6.51 -11.34 -9.52
CA GLU A 89 5.64 -12.52 -9.48
C GLU A 89 5.34 -13.03 -8.06
N PHE A 90 5.27 -12.12 -7.10
CA PHE A 90 5.04 -12.44 -5.69
C PHE A 90 6.12 -13.35 -5.07
N ALA A 91 7.37 -13.24 -5.55
CA ALA A 91 8.44 -14.12 -5.11
C ALA A 91 8.88 -13.89 -3.65
N ASN A 92 8.79 -12.66 -3.14
CA ASN A 92 9.24 -12.31 -1.79
C ASN A 92 8.22 -11.45 -1.03
N PRO A 93 7.01 -11.96 -0.75
CA PRO A 93 6.05 -11.23 0.07
C PRO A 93 6.60 -11.06 1.49
N THR A 94 6.49 -9.87 2.05
CA THR A 94 7.08 -9.54 3.36
C THR A 94 6.18 -8.63 4.18
N MET A 95 6.21 -8.85 5.50
CA MET A 95 5.60 -7.97 6.51
C MET A 95 6.65 -7.20 7.31
N ASP A 96 7.87 -7.06 6.76
CA ASP A 96 8.88 -6.19 7.34
C ASP A 96 8.38 -4.73 7.32
N MET A 97 8.19 -4.17 8.51
CA MET A 97 7.66 -2.82 8.68
C MET A 97 8.75 -1.75 8.61
N ALA A 98 10.03 -2.11 8.73
CA ALA A 98 11.12 -1.13 8.78
C ALA A 98 11.12 -0.13 7.61
N PRO A 99 10.78 -0.51 6.36
CA PRO A 99 10.70 0.44 5.25
C PRO A 99 9.49 1.40 5.31
N TYR A 100 8.49 1.11 6.15
CA TYR A 100 7.21 1.83 6.23
C TYR A 100 7.06 2.64 7.52
N GLU A 101 7.99 2.50 8.46
CA GLU A 101 8.10 3.26 9.70
C GLU A 101 8.72 4.65 9.44
N CYS A 102 8.00 5.48 8.69
CA CYS A 102 8.40 6.83 8.31
C CYS A 102 7.28 7.86 8.62
N GLN A 103 7.58 9.14 8.41
CA GLN A 103 6.60 10.22 8.57
C GLN A 103 6.60 11.16 7.37
N ILE A 104 5.41 11.60 6.97
CA ILE A 104 5.19 12.61 5.94
C ILE A 104 4.61 13.85 6.61
N GLU A 105 5.04 15.03 6.17
CA GLU A 105 4.50 16.30 6.67
C GLU A 105 2.99 16.38 6.41
N LYS A 106 2.21 16.50 7.48
CA LYS A 106 0.75 16.62 7.41
C LYS A 106 0.38 18.04 7.00
N LEU A 107 -0.62 18.17 6.12
CA LEU A 107 -1.20 19.46 5.81
C LEU A 107 -1.89 20.04 7.05
N ALA A 108 -1.89 21.37 7.17
CA ALA A 108 -2.59 22.05 8.26
C ALA A 108 -4.09 21.74 8.20
N PRO A 109 -4.74 21.50 9.36
CA PRO A 109 -6.19 21.33 9.42
C PRO A 109 -6.92 22.55 8.84
N ILE A 110 -8.04 22.30 8.15
CA ILE A 110 -8.94 23.37 7.72
C ILE A 110 -9.87 23.73 8.89
N GLU A 111 -9.74 24.95 9.39
CA GLU A 111 -10.61 25.50 10.43
C GLU A 111 -11.85 26.14 9.78
N LEU A 112 -13.04 25.61 10.11
CA LEU A 112 -14.30 26.22 9.70
C LEU A 112 -14.77 27.19 10.77
N SER A 113 -14.97 28.47 10.42
CA SER A 113 -15.52 29.45 11.37
C SER A 113 -16.97 29.11 11.69
N MET A 114 -17.26 28.78 12.95
CA MET A 114 -18.64 28.77 13.43
C MET A 114 -19.03 30.21 13.80
N GLY A 115 -19.93 30.81 13.02
CA GLY A 115 -20.47 32.15 13.26
C GLY A 115 -21.43 32.20 14.45
#